data_AF-A0A8H7BHW2-F1
#
_entry.id   AF-A0A8H7BHW2-F1
#
_cell.length_a   1.000
_cell.length_b   1.000
_cell.length_c   1.000
_cell.angle_alpha   90.00
_cell.angle_beta   90.00
_cell.angle_gamma   90.00
#
_symmetry.space_group_name_H-M   'P 1'
#
loop_
_entity.id
_entity.type
_entity.pdbx_description
1 polymer ?
#
loop_
_entity_poly.entity_id
_entity_poly.type
_entity_poly.pdbx_seq_one_letter_code
_entity_poly.pdbx_strand_id
1 'polypeptide(L)'
;MTTEAASANSSTDLAEKPKTIDDVLADFRLLPFQTQRFPSFMNDHDMVMQNIRQALTSCVDAALDLEELKEHDKIAPLDASVRTLIDLEHQINCQKAIFGEIEKDIKDHVKIGDAVGAYNDRWEQKMARYQALPPKKKYFTNDNYVKFKQEVWDVHHPNDPMPALGDSGDDDDGDIIVGQTKVSLKCPLTTDWYQDPVTT
;
A
#
# COMPACT_ATOMS: atom_id res chain seq x y z
N MET A 1 -3.97 -62.95 -63.55
CA MET A 1 -3.78 -63.11 -62.09
C MET A 1 -2.28 -62.96 -61.85
N THR A 2 -1.71 -61.98 -61.16
CA THR A 2 -2.23 -60.95 -60.25
C THR A 2 -1.04 -60.02 -59.95
N THR A 3 -1.21 -58.73 -60.26
CA THR A 3 -0.90 -57.52 -59.47
C THR A 3 0.45 -57.30 -58.77
N GLU A 4 1.01 -56.13 -59.08
CA GLU A 4 1.83 -55.21 -58.27
C GLU A 4 1.59 -55.27 -56.75
N ALA A 5 2.68 -55.07 -55.99
CA ALA A 5 2.64 -54.33 -54.74
C ALA A 5 3.97 -53.60 -54.53
N ALA A 6 3.94 -52.30 -54.80
CA ALA A 6 4.95 -51.33 -54.42
C ALA A 6 5.12 -51.29 -52.90
N SER A 7 6.37 -51.38 -52.42
CA SER A 7 6.70 -51.05 -51.03
C SER A 7 6.90 -49.54 -50.94
N ALA A 8 5.81 -48.83 -50.70
CA ALA A 8 5.84 -47.46 -50.20
C ALA A 8 5.78 -47.52 -48.68
N ASN A 9 6.91 -47.35 -48.00
CA ASN A 9 6.91 -47.15 -46.55
C ASN A 9 7.09 -45.66 -46.24
N SER A 10 5.95 -44.98 -46.34
CA SER A 10 5.46 -43.88 -45.50
C SER A 10 6.50 -43.20 -44.57
N SER A 11 7.17 -42.19 -45.09
CA SER A 11 7.58 -41.04 -44.27
C SER A 11 6.31 -40.33 -43.80
N THR A 12 5.79 -40.70 -42.62
CA THR A 12 4.84 -39.88 -41.89
C THR A 12 5.58 -38.64 -41.38
N ASP A 13 5.72 -37.69 -42.29
CA ASP A 13 5.93 -36.29 -41.98
C ASP A 13 4.67 -35.85 -41.22
N LEU A 14 4.78 -35.73 -39.90
CA LEU A 14 3.73 -35.12 -39.07
C LEU A 14 3.68 -33.65 -39.45
N ALA A 15 2.95 -33.34 -40.52
CA ALA A 15 2.62 -31.99 -40.90
C ALA A 15 1.79 -31.37 -39.76
N GLU A 16 2.48 -30.73 -38.81
CA GLU A 16 1.86 -29.79 -37.87
C GLU A 16 1.08 -28.79 -38.72
N LYS A 17 -0.25 -28.80 -38.59
CA LYS A 17 -1.10 -27.78 -39.22
C LYS A 17 -0.52 -26.40 -38.84
N PRO A 18 -0.39 -25.48 -39.81
CA PRO A 18 0.09 -24.14 -39.49
C PRO A 18 -0.86 -23.53 -38.47
N LYS A 19 -0.34 -23.25 -37.27
CA LYS A 19 -1.09 -22.59 -36.20
C LYS A 19 -1.62 -21.26 -36.73
N THR A 20 -2.89 -20.98 -36.52
CA THR A 20 -3.45 -19.68 -36.87
C THR A 20 -2.90 -18.62 -35.92
N ILE A 21 -2.99 -17.34 -36.29
CA ILE A 21 -2.57 -16.22 -35.42
C ILE A 21 -3.34 -16.29 -34.09
N ASP A 22 -4.62 -16.65 -34.13
CA ASP A 22 -5.48 -16.79 -32.95
C ASP A 22 -5.01 -17.93 -32.03
N ASP A 23 -4.55 -19.06 -32.60
CA ASP A 23 -3.98 -20.16 -31.82
C ASP A 23 -2.68 -19.76 -31.12
N VAL A 24 -1.83 -18.94 -31.77
CA VAL A 24 -0.58 -18.43 -31.20
C VAL A 24 -0.87 -17.43 -30.07
N LEU A 25 -1.88 -16.57 -30.23
CA LEU A 25 -2.30 -15.65 -29.19
C LEU A 25 -2.92 -16.37 -27.98
N ALA A 26 -3.72 -17.42 -28.22
CA ALA A 26 -4.32 -18.23 -27.14
C ALA A 26 -3.27 -19.03 -26.33
N ASP A 27 -2.19 -19.44 -26.98
CA ASP A 27 -1.07 -20.16 -26.35
C ASP A 27 0.00 -19.24 -25.77
N PHE A 28 -0.08 -17.92 -25.99
CA PHE A 28 0.90 -16.98 -25.46
C PHE A 28 1.00 -17.08 -23.94
N ARG A 29 2.24 -17.10 -23.44
CA ARG A 29 2.59 -17.09 -22.02
C ARG A 29 3.69 -16.08 -21.82
N LEU A 30 3.57 -15.29 -20.77
CA LEU A 30 4.74 -14.58 -20.29
C LEU A 30 5.76 -15.58 -19.74
N LEU A 31 7.00 -15.47 -20.20
CA LEU A 31 8.10 -16.33 -19.77
C LEU A 31 8.84 -15.68 -18.59
N PRO A 32 9.48 -16.47 -17.71
CA PRO A 32 10.19 -15.93 -16.55
C PRO A 32 11.29 -14.91 -16.90
N PHE A 33 11.90 -14.98 -18.09
CA PHE A 33 12.88 -13.96 -18.49
C PHE A 33 12.23 -12.59 -18.76
N GLN A 34 10.94 -12.55 -19.10
CA GLN A 34 10.21 -11.30 -19.36
C GLN A 34 9.89 -10.55 -18.06
N THR A 35 9.95 -11.22 -16.90
CA THR A 35 9.77 -10.57 -15.59
C THR A 35 11.07 -9.98 -15.03
N GLN A 36 12.19 -10.04 -15.76
CA GLN A 36 13.47 -9.46 -15.33
C GLN A 36 13.42 -7.96 -15.04
N ARG A 37 12.42 -7.23 -15.58
CA ARG A 37 12.22 -5.80 -15.32
C ARG A 37 11.37 -5.51 -14.08
N PHE A 38 10.66 -6.49 -13.55
CA PHE A 38 9.78 -6.31 -12.39
C PHE A 38 10.53 -5.80 -11.16
N PRO A 39 11.74 -6.29 -10.84
CA PRO A 39 12.54 -5.74 -9.74
C PRO A 39 12.85 -4.24 -9.91
N SER A 40 13.07 -3.76 -11.14
CA SER A 40 13.30 -2.33 -11.39
C SER A 40 12.06 -1.52 -11.04
N PHE A 41 10.88 -1.94 -11.49
CA PHE A 41 9.63 -1.27 -11.15
C PHE A 41 9.36 -1.31 -9.64
N MET A 42 9.63 -2.42 -8.96
CA MET A 42 9.50 -2.50 -7.51
C MET A 42 10.45 -1.53 -6.78
N ASN A 43 11.68 -1.38 -7.26
CA ASN A 43 12.63 -0.41 -6.73
C ASN A 43 12.16 1.04 -6.96
N ASP A 44 11.59 1.34 -8.14
CA ASP A 44 11.01 2.66 -8.42
C ASP A 44 9.85 2.98 -7.47
N HIS A 45 8.97 2.00 -7.17
CA HIS A 45 7.93 2.15 -6.15
C HIS A 45 8.52 2.43 -4.77
N ASP A 46 9.62 1.76 -4.39
CA ASP A 46 10.29 1.98 -3.10
C ASP A 46 10.87 3.40 -3.00
N MET A 47 11.41 3.94 -4.09
CA MET A 47 11.84 5.34 -4.16
C MET A 47 10.66 6.31 -3.98
N VAL A 48 9.53 6.06 -4.66
CA VAL A 48 8.32 6.90 -4.51
C VAL A 48 7.79 6.82 -3.08
N MET A 49 7.76 5.63 -2.46
CA MET A 49 7.38 5.45 -1.06
C MET A 49 8.27 6.24 -0.10
N GLN A 50 9.58 6.28 -0.35
CA GLN A 50 10.50 7.09 0.44
C GLN A 50 10.16 8.59 0.32
N ASN A 51 9.86 9.07 -0.89
CA ASN A 51 9.45 10.46 -1.12
C ASN A 51 8.14 10.80 -0.38
N ILE A 52 7.16 9.89 -0.37
CA ILE A 52 5.90 10.07 0.37
C ILE A 52 6.15 10.19 1.87
N ARG A 53 7.01 9.33 2.44
CA ARG A 53 7.37 9.39 3.87
C ARG A 53 8.10 10.67 4.24
N GLN A 54 8.99 11.13 3.36
CA GLN A 54 9.64 12.42 3.54
C GLN A 54 8.64 13.58 3.50
N ALA A 55 7.71 13.57 2.53
CA ALA A 55 6.66 14.57 2.44
C ALA A 55 5.75 14.58 3.69
N LEU A 56 5.40 13.41 4.23
CA LEU A 56 4.64 13.30 5.48
C LEU A 56 5.38 13.96 6.64
N THR A 57 6.70 13.71 6.76
CA THR A 57 7.53 14.33 7.80
C THR A 57 7.55 15.85 7.63
N SER A 58 7.74 16.35 6.40
CA SER A 58 7.70 17.79 6.13
C SER A 58 6.33 18.42 6.39
N CYS A 59 5.23 17.68 6.21
CA CYS A 59 3.90 18.15 6.60
C CYS A 59 3.76 18.25 8.13
N VAL A 60 4.36 17.34 8.88
CA VAL A 60 4.37 17.43 10.35
C VAL A 60 5.16 18.67 10.80
N ASP A 61 6.39 18.83 10.31
CA ASP A 61 7.25 19.98 10.66
C ASP A 61 6.55 21.31 10.33
N ALA A 62 5.96 21.42 9.14
CA ALA A 62 5.23 22.61 8.74
C ALA A 62 3.96 22.86 9.57
N ALA A 63 3.26 21.81 10.03
CA ALA A 63 2.13 22.00 10.94
C ALA A 63 2.58 22.54 12.30
N LEU A 64 3.70 22.04 12.83
CA LEU A 64 4.25 22.50 14.10
C LEU A 64 4.62 23.99 14.01
N ASP A 65 5.32 24.39 12.96
CA ASP A 65 5.67 25.80 12.72
C ASP A 65 4.40 26.69 12.64
N LEU A 66 3.35 26.21 11.97
CA LEU A 66 2.09 26.95 11.83
C LEU A 66 1.32 27.07 13.15
N GLU A 67 1.30 26.01 13.98
CA GLU A 67 0.72 26.04 15.33
C GLU A 67 1.48 27.02 16.23
N GLU A 68 2.82 27.00 16.20
CA GLU A 68 3.66 27.93 16.97
C GLU A 68 3.40 29.39 16.59
N LEU A 69 3.15 29.65 15.31
CA LEU A 69 2.79 30.97 14.78
C LEU A 69 1.30 31.33 14.97
N LYS A 70 0.49 30.44 15.56
CA LYS A 70 -0.96 30.59 15.77
C LYS A 70 -1.75 30.76 14.46
N GLU A 71 -1.26 30.20 13.37
CA GLU A 71 -1.90 30.21 12.06
C GLU A 71 -2.75 28.94 11.84
N HIS A 72 -3.63 28.63 12.80
CA HIS A 72 -4.42 27.39 12.83
C HIS A 72 -5.22 27.13 11.54
N ASP A 73 -5.70 28.20 10.90
CA ASP A 73 -6.49 28.12 9.66
C ASP A 73 -5.74 27.42 8.52
N LYS A 74 -4.40 27.43 8.54
CA LYS A 74 -3.55 26.83 7.49
C LYS A 74 -3.27 25.33 7.71
N ILE A 75 -3.67 24.77 8.84
CA ILE A 75 -3.42 23.36 9.19
C ILE A 75 -4.44 22.45 8.53
N ALA A 76 -5.67 22.89 8.31
CA ALA A 76 -6.69 22.11 7.60
C ALA A 76 -6.27 21.70 6.16
N PRO A 77 -5.69 22.60 5.34
CA PRO A 77 -5.06 22.21 4.08
C PRO A 77 -3.93 21.17 4.21
N LEU A 78 -3.16 21.24 5.30
CA LEU A 78 -2.06 20.32 5.53
C LEU A 78 -2.55 18.93 5.97
N ASP A 79 -3.61 18.89 6.78
CA ASP A 79 -4.33 17.65 7.11
C ASP A 79 -4.85 16.95 5.85
N ALA A 80 -5.46 17.70 4.93
CA ALA A 80 -5.91 17.17 3.64
C ALA A 80 -4.73 16.64 2.79
N SER A 81 -3.57 17.30 2.86
CA SER A 81 -2.34 16.86 2.19
C SER A 81 -1.83 15.55 2.79
N VAL A 82 -1.82 15.41 4.12
CA VAL A 82 -1.43 14.17 4.82
C VAL A 82 -2.35 13.01 4.42
N ARG A 83 -3.67 13.22 4.37
CA ARG A 83 -4.62 12.19 3.91
C ARG A 83 -4.34 11.76 2.47
N THR A 84 -4.06 12.71 1.60
CA THR A 84 -3.70 12.43 0.19
C THR A 84 -2.42 11.61 0.10
N LEU A 85 -1.41 11.92 0.92
CA LEU A 85 -0.15 11.15 0.97
C LEU A 85 -0.39 9.71 1.44
N ILE A 86 -1.28 9.50 2.42
CA ILE A 86 -1.66 8.16 2.89
C ILE A 86 -2.39 7.37 1.79
N ASP A 87 -3.31 8.01 1.07
CA ASP A 87 -4.00 7.40 -0.06
C ASP A 87 -3.02 7.01 -1.18
N LEU A 88 -2.02 7.85 -1.46
CA LEU A 88 -0.95 7.55 -2.42
C LEU A 88 -0.05 6.40 -1.94
N GLU A 89 0.31 6.37 -0.66
CA GLU A 89 1.06 5.25 -0.07
C GLU A 89 0.29 3.92 -0.25
N HIS A 90 -1.03 3.94 -0.03
CA HIS A 90 -1.85 2.75 -0.26
C HIS A 90 -1.87 2.32 -1.73
N GLN A 91 -1.99 3.27 -2.66
CA GLN A 91 -1.97 3.01 -4.09
C GLN A 91 -0.66 2.34 -4.52
N ILE A 92 0.49 2.89 -4.13
CA ILE A 92 1.81 2.33 -4.48
C ILE A 92 2.00 0.92 -3.90
N ASN A 93 1.57 0.70 -2.66
CA ASN A 93 1.60 -0.64 -2.04
C ASN A 93 0.71 -1.64 -2.79
N CYS A 94 -0.47 -1.22 -3.26
CA CYS A 94 -1.34 -2.06 -4.09
C CYS A 94 -0.68 -2.42 -5.42
N GLN A 95 -0.07 -1.45 -6.11
CA GLN A 95 0.65 -1.71 -7.37
C GLN A 95 1.77 -2.72 -7.15
N LYS A 96 2.60 -2.50 -6.12
CA LYS A 96 3.70 -3.42 -5.77
C LYS A 96 3.19 -4.83 -5.47
N ALA A 97 2.08 -4.96 -4.73
CA ALA A 97 1.47 -6.25 -4.44
C ALA A 97 0.99 -6.96 -5.72
N ILE A 98 0.33 -6.23 -6.64
CA ILE A 98 -0.14 -6.82 -7.91
C ILE A 98 1.05 -7.28 -8.76
N PHE A 99 2.12 -6.49 -8.86
CA PHE A 99 3.33 -6.92 -9.56
C PHE A 99 3.94 -8.18 -8.95
N GLY A 100 3.99 -8.27 -7.62
CA GLY A 100 4.47 -9.48 -6.93
C GLY A 100 3.58 -10.71 -7.16
N GLU A 101 2.26 -10.54 -7.18
CA GLU A 101 1.30 -11.59 -7.52
C GLU A 101 1.48 -12.07 -8.97
N ILE A 102 1.59 -11.15 -9.93
CA ILE A 102 1.82 -11.49 -11.34
C ILE A 102 3.18 -12.18 -11.52
N GLU A 103 4.23 -11.70 -10.86
CA GLU A 103 5.56 -12.34 -10.90
C GLU A 103 5.50 -13.79 -10.41
N LYS A 104 4.78 -14.01 -9.31
CA LYS A 104 4.57 -15.34 -8.74
C LYS A 104 3.79 -16.23 -9.70
N ASP A 105 2.69 -15.74 -10.25
CA ASP A 105 1.87 -16.49 -11.21
C ASP A 105 2.70 -16.93 -12.44
N ILE A 106 3.59 -16.05 -12.94
CA ILE A 106 4.49 -16.37 -14.07
C ILE A 106 5.53 -17.43 -13.67
N LYS A 107 6.10 -17.34 -12.47
CA LYS A 107 7.05 -18.33 -11.93
C LYS A 107 6.39 -19.70 -11.72
N ASP A 108 5.13 -19.71 -11.30
CA ASP A 108 4.32 -20.91 -11.08
C ASP A 108 3.74 -21.48 -12.39
N HIS A 109 4.13 -20.92 -13.55
CA HIS A 109 3.66 -21.30 -14.89
C HIS A 109 2.13 -21.20 -15.06
N VAL A 110 1.49 -20.31 -14.32
CA VAL A 110 0.06 -20.01 -14.46
C VAL A 110 -0.18 -19.37 -15.82
N LYS A 111 -1.26 -19.82 -16.47
CA LYS A 111 -1.69 -19.33 -17.78
C LYS A 111 -2.27 -17.92 -17.68
N ILE A 112 -1.42 -16.90 -17.76
CA ILE A 112 -1.85 -15.51 -17.95
C ILE A 112 -1.86 -15.22 -19.45
N GLY A 113 -3.05 -15.13 -20.04
CA GLY A 113 -3.23 -14.77 -21.46
C GLY A 113 -2.96 -13.28 -21.70
N ASP A 114 -3.63 -12.43 -20.91
CA ASP A 114 -3.42 -10.98 -20.93
C ASP A 114 -2.96 -10.50 -19.54
N ALA A 115 -1.68 -10.18 -19.43
CA ALA A 115 -1.09 -9.70 -18.20
C ALA A 115 -1.48 -8.26 -17.86
N VAL A 116 -1.77 -7.44 -18.88
CA VAL A 116 -2.20 -6.06 -18.69
C VAL A 116 -3.65 -6.03 -18.23
N GLY A 117 -4.51 -6.82 -18.85
CA GLY A 117 -5.89 -7.05 -18.39
C GLY A 117 -5.91 -7.58 -16.95
N ALA A 118 -5.13 -8.62 -16.66
CA ALA A 118 -5.05 -9.16 -15.29
C ALA A 118 -4.56 -8.13 -14.26
N TYR A 119 -3.62 -7.24 -14.63
CA TYR A 119 -3.19 -6.14 -13.78
C TYR A 119 -4.32 -5.15 -13.53
N ASN A 120 -5.01 -4.69 -14.59
CA ASN A 120 -6.09 -3.73 -14.50
C ASN A 120 -7.26 -4.26 -13.66
N ASP A 121 -7.66 -5.52 -13.86
CA ASP A 121 -8.73 -6.15 -13.09
C ASP A 121 -8.40 -6.21 -11.60
N ARG A 122 -7.15 -6.62 -11.26
CA ARG A 122 -6.68 -6.66 -9.87
C ARG A 122 -6.58 -5.27 -9.26
N TRP A 123 -6.13 -4.29 -10.05
CA TRP A 123 -6.04 -2.89 -9.65
C TRP A 123 -7.43 -2.33 -9.32
N GLU A 124 -8.38 -2.47 -10.23
CA GLU A 124 -9.76 -2.01 -10.03
C GLU A 124 -10.39 -2.68 -8.82
N GLN A 125 -10.20 -3.99 -8.64
CA GLN A 125 -10.73 -4.70 -7.48
C GLN A 125 -10.14 -4.20 -6.16
N LYS A 126 -8.81 -4.06 -6.06
CA LYS A 126 -8.15 -3.57 -4.84
C LYS A 126 -8.51 -2.12 -4.55
N MET A 127 -8.54 -1.27 -5.58
CA MET A 127 -8.87 0.15 -5.44
C MET A 127 -10.34 0.34 -5.07
N ALA A 128 -11.27 -0.42 -5.67
CA ALA A 128 -12.69 -0.38 -5.31
C ALA A 128 -12.91 -0.79 -3.84
N ARG A 129 -12.21 -1.84 -3.38
CA ARG A 129 -12.23 -2.25 -1.96
C ARG A 129 -11.73 -1.16 -1.04
N TYR A 130 -10.60 -0.53 -1.37
CA TYR A 130 -10.06 0.56 -0.56
C TYR A 130 -10.99 1.78 -0.57
N GLN A 131 -11.51 2.18 -1.73
CA GLN A 131 -12.38 3.35 -1.82
C GLN A 131 -13.68 3.18 -1.03
N ALA A 132 -14.21 1.96 -0.96
CA ALA A 132 -15.38 1.62 -0.15
C ALA A 132 -15.14 1.68 1.37
N LEU A 133 -13.88 1.76 1.85
CA LEU A 133 -13.61 1.88 3.28
C LEU A 133 -14.01 3.27 3.82
N PRO A 134 -14.58 3.33 5.03
CA PRO A 134 -14.89 4.60 5.67
C PRO A 134 -13.60 5.35 6.04
N PRO A 135 -13.60 6.71 6.05
CA PRO A 135 -12.43 7.51 6.39
C PRO A 135 -11.77 7.15 7.72
N LYS A 136 -12.58 6.79 8.74
CA LYS A 136 -12.09 6.33 10.04
C LYS A 136 -11.12 5.14 9.90
N LYS A 137 -11.48 4.15 9.08
CA LYS A 137 -10.64 2.96 8.84
C LYS A 137 -9.44 3.22 7.94
N LYS A 138 -9.47 4.27 7.11
CA LYS A 138 -8.35 4.65 6.24
C LYS A 138 -7.28 5.41 7.02
N TYR A 139 -7.70 6.36 7.85
CA TYR A 139 -6.80 7.34 8.44
C TYR A 139 -6.62 7.19 9.94
N PHE A 140 -7.67 6.88 10.71
CA PHE A 140 -7.60 6.96 12.17
C PHE A 140 -6.88 5.76 12.80
N THR A 141 -6.69 4.70 12.02
CA THR A 141 -5.86 3.54 12.35
C THR A 141 -4.46 3.63 11.75
N ASN A 142 -4.16 4.67 10.97
CA ASN A 142 -2.86 4.85 10.35
C ASN A 142 -1.90 5.57 11.32
N ASP A 143 -0.80 4.90 11.69
CA ASP A 143 0.18 5.41 12.64
C ASP A 143 0.73 6.79 12.27
N ASN A 144 0.96 7.07 10.98
CA ASN A 144 1.48 8.36 10.52
C ASN A 144 0.45 9.48 10.72
N TYR A 145 -0.83 9.21 10.49
CA TYR A 145 -1.90 10.18 10.69
C TYR A 145 -2.14 10.45 12.19
N VAL A 146 -2.16 9.38 13.00
CA VAL A 146 -2.31 9.49 14.45
C VAL A 146 -1.16 10.31 15.03
N LYS A 147 0.07 10.02 14.61
CA LYS A 147 1.26 10.76 15.01
C LYS A 147 1.18 12.24 14.61
N PHE A 148 0.79 12.54 13.36
CA PHE A 148 0.60 13.91 12.90
C PHE A 148 -0.39 14.67 13.80
N LYS A 149 -1.57 14.09 14.08
CA LYS A 149 -2.56 14.71 14.95
C LYS A 149 -2.06 14.92 16.38
N GLN A 150 -1.33 13.94 16.91
CA GLN A 150 -0.78 13.99 18.26
C GLN A 150 0.25 15.12 18.40
N GLU A 151 1.19 15.22 17.46
CA GLU A 151 2.24 16.25 17.52
C GLU A 151 1.66 17.66 17.41
N VAL A 152 0.66 17.86 16.55
CA VAL A 152 -0.09 19.12 16.45
C VAL A 152 -0.83 19.46 17.75
N TRP A 153 -1.50 18.48 18.36
CA TRP A 153 -2.21 18.66 19.63
C TRP A 153 -1.28 19.07 20.78
N ASP A 154 -0.11 18.44 20.84
CA ASP A 154 0.86 18.60 21.92
C ASP A 154 1.42 20.01 22.05
N VAL A 155 1.44 20.79 20.96
CA VAL A 155 1.92 22.19 20.95
C VAL A 155 1.15 23.04 21.96
N HIS A 156 -0.16 22.83 22.07
CA HIS A 156 -1.03 23.57 22.98
C HIS A 156 -1.44 22.79 24.22
N HIS A 157 -1.24 21.47 24.22
CA HIS A 157 -1.70 20.57 25.28
C HIS A 157 -0.59 19.60 25.72
N PRO A 158 0.56 20.09 26.21
CA PRO A 158 1.74 19.27 26.46
C PRO A 158 1.53 18.18 27.54
N ASN A 159 0.56 18.38 28.43
CA ASN A 159 0.25 17.48 29.53
C ASN A 159 -1.09 16.74 29.37
N ASP A 160 -1.90 17.09 28.36
CA ASP A 160 -3.22 16.47 28.18
C ASP A 160 -3.16 15.48 27.01
N PRO A 161 -3.66 14.24 27.20
CA PRO A 161 -3.71 13.27 26.12
C PRO A 161 -4.58 13.80 24.98
N MET A 162 -4.18 13.51 23.74
CA MET A 162 -5.02 13.83 22.58
C MET A 162 -6.33 13.03 22.69
N PRO A 163 -7.50 13.67 22.51
CA PRO A 163 -8.77 12.97 22.42
C PRO A 163 -8.75 11.89 21.33
N ALA A 164 -9.52 10.82 21.52
CA ALA A 164 -9.61 9.77 20.51
C ALA A 164 -10.11 10.35 19.17
N LEU A 165 -9.41 10.00 18.09
CA LEU A 165 -9.78 10.44 16.74
C LEU A 165 -11.14 9.85 16.38
N GLY A 166 -12.18 10.68 16.36
CA GLY A 166 -13.56 10.27 16.08
C GLY A 166 -14.54 10.41 17.26
N ASP A 167 -14.08 10.78 18.45
CA ASP A 167 -14.93 11.01 19.64
C ASP A 167 -15.59 12.40 19.65
N SER A 168 -15.56 13.10 18.51
CA SER A 168 -16.35 14.31 18.28
C SER A 168 -17.83 13.95 18.03
N GLY A 169 -18.48 13.31 19.00
CA GLY A 169 -19.92 13.36 19.25
C GLY A 169 -20.91 12.81 18.21
N ASP A 170 -20.53 12.11 17.14
CA ASP A 170 -21.53 11.68 16.14
C ASP A 170 -21.25 10.36 15.40
N ASP A 171 -20.74 9.30 16.05
CA ASP A 171 -20.90 7.95 15.47
C ASP A 171 -20.53 6.84 16.48
N ASP A 172 -21.56 6.09 16.84
CA ASP A 172 -21.67 5.11 17.92
C ASP A 172 -21.17 3.71 17.50
N ASP A 173 -19.91 3.58 17.07
CA ASP A 173 -19.27 2.28 16.81
C ASP A 173 -17.91 2.21 17.53
N GLY A 174 -17.95 1.74 18.78
CA GLY A 174 -16.82 1.66 19.71
C GLY A 174 -15.79 0.57 19.39
N ASP A 175 -14.89 0.84 18.45
CA ASP A 175 -13.57 0.22 18.44
C ASP A 175 -12.65 1.00 19.39
N ILE A 176 -12.19 0.35 20.47
CA ILE A 176 -11.17 0.88 21.38
C ILE A 176 -9.89 1.14 20.56
N ILE A 177 -9.61 2.41 20.31
CA ILE A 177 -8.33 2.87 19.77
C ILE A 177 -7.37 2.90 20.97
N VAL A 178 -6.37 2.02 20.97
CA VAL A 178 -5.31 2.04 21.99
C VAL A 178 -4.51 3.33 21.81
N GLY A 179 -4.85 4.35 22.58
CA GLY A 179 -4.10 5.60 22.62
C GLY A 179 -2.66 5.35 23.07
N GLN A 180 -1.70 6.02 22.43
CA GLN A 180 -0.33 6.04 22.94
C GLN A 180 -0.33 6.65 24.34
N THR A 181 0.03 5.84 25.34
CA THR A 181 0.12 6.32 26.72
C THR A 181 1.42 7.10 26.87
N LYS A 182 1.33 8.42 27.05
CA LYS A 182 2.47 9.23 27.49
C LYS A 182 2.75 8.94 28.96
N VAL A 183 3.88 8.31 29.25
CA VAL A 183 4.35 8.10 30.63
C VAL A 183 5.09 9.36 31.07
N SER A 184 4.57 10.07 32.08
CA SER A 184 5.26 11.21 32.67
C SER A 184 6.54 10.75 33.37
N LEU A 185 7.67 11.38 33.02
CA LEU A 185 8.97 11.17 33.67
C LEU A 185 9.16 12.07 34.91
N LYS A 186 8.10 12.76 35.35
CA LYS A 186 8.09 13.49 36.61
C LYS A 186 7.57 12.59 37.74
N CYS A 187 8.22 12.66 38.89
CA CYS A 187 7.76 12.00 40.09
C CYS A 187 6.45 12.64 40.57
N PRO A 188 5.39 11.85 40.82
CA PRO A 188 4.09 12.39 41.24
C PRO A 188 4.13 13.03 42.64
N LEU A 189 5.16 12.75 43.46
CA LEU A 189 5.31 13.30 44.79
C LEU A 189 6.07 14.63 44.81
N THR A 190 7.16 14.72 44.04
CA THR A 190 8.04 15.89 44.07
C THR A 190 7.82 16.84 42.89
N THR A 191 7.12 16.40 41.84
CA THR A 191 7.00 17.12 40.54
C THR A 191 8.34 17.35 39.83
N ASP A 192 9.44 16.81 40.36
CA ASP A 192 10.77 16.82 39.78
C ASP A 192 11.02 15.57 38.94
N TRP A 193 12.07 15.60 38.10
CA TRP A 193 12.52 14.45 37.33
C TRP A 193 12.91 13.28 38.23
N TYR A 194 12.53 12.05 37.83
CA TYR A 194 12.93 10.85 38.55
C TYR A 194 14.46 10.74 38.64
N GLN A 195 14.99 10.64 39.87
CA GLN A 195 16.38 10.27 40.11
C GLN A 195 16.53 8.81 40.50
N ASP A 196 15.54 8.25 41.21
CA ASP A 196 15.52 6.85 41.65
C ASP A 196 14.09 6.26 41.52
N PRO A 197 13.72 5.75 40.32
CA PRO A 197 12.38 5.22 40.08
C PRO A 197 12.21 3.84 40.75
N VAL A 198 11.28 3.75 41.69
CA VAL A 198 10.90 2.48 42.34
C VAL A 198 9.65 1.89 41.68
N THR A 199 9.68 0.60 41.38
CA THR A 199 8.52 -0.20 40.97
C THR A 199 8.20 -1.21 42.07
N THR A 200 6.95 -1.24 42.53
CA THR A 200 6.43 -2.27 43.44
C THR A 200 6.18 -3.60 42.75
#